data_AF-A0A7J8WB15-F1
#
_entry.id   AF-A0A7J8WB15-F1
#
_cell.length_a   1.000
_cell.length_b   1.000
_cell.length_c   1.000
_cell.angle_alpha   90.00
_cell.angle_beta   90.00
_cell.angle_gamma   90.00
#
_symmetry.space_group_name_H-M   'P 1'
#
loop_
_entity.id
_entity.type
_entity.pdbx_description
1 polymer ?
#
loop_
_entity_poly.entity_id
_entity_poly.type
_entity_poly.pdbx_seq_one_letter_code
_entity_poly.pdbx_strand_id
1 'polypeptide(L)'
;RLIISGCGKLEYLLSPSVARRLEQLQCFEIEDCMCLREIIFTKEIVEEEEREDVICFPQLNSLHIKGIPDLIFFCSGNFNIEFPLLKKLEIADCPKLKEFISKSSSESSMHTLFNEKVAVPSLETMTISELSNVKMIFHTDLPPNSFQHLRELSVSRCEILKNLFPASIAKHLLQLEDLSIRYCGVEEIVSEGKGVEDQPLRFEFPKVSSLEVTFLKELKCFYKGQHTIVWPMLKKLTTDYSALLMIVGLEDVRIQERKGNGEKVLVVE
;
A
#
# COMPACT_ATOMS: atom_id res chain seq x y z
N ARG A 1 -21.32 5.13 9.80
CA ARG A 1 -20.25 4.15 10.06
C ARG A 1 -20.85 2.75 9.93
N LEU A 2 -20.11 1.81 9.38
CA LEU A 2 -20.50 0.40 9.22
C LEU A 2 -19.34 -0.45 9.72
N ILE A 3 -19.62 -1.36 10.67
CA ILE A 3 -18.63 -2.27 11.27
C ILE A 3 -19.18 -3.68 11.10
N ILE A 4 -18.38 -4.54 10.50
CA ILE A 4 -18.69 -5.94 10.25
C ILE A 4 -17.62 -6.76 10.96
N SER A 5 -18.01 -7.56 11.94
CA SER A 5 -17.07 -8.37 12.72
C SER A 5 -17.58 -9.79 12.89
N GLY A 6 -16.69 -10.77 12.72
CA GLY A 6 -16.98 -12.17 13.07
C GLY A 6 -17.99 -12.87 12.16
N CYS A 7 -18.13 -12.45 10.89
CA CYS A 7 -19.03 -13.09 9.93
C CYS A 7 -18.48 -14.43 9.42
N GLY A 8 -18.39 -15.43 10.30
CA GLY A 8 -17.68 -16.70 10.05
C GLY A 8 -18.27 -17.65 9.00
N LYS A 9 -19.35 -17.28 8.30
CA LYS A 9 -19.91 -18.06 7.18
C LYS A 9 -20.18 -17.23 5.93
N LEU A 10 -20.03 -15.91 6.02
CA LEU A 10 -20.41 -15.02 4.93
C LEU A 10 -19.27 -14.96 3.92
N GLU A 11 -19.51 -15.45 2.70
CA GLU A 11 -18.50 -15.39 1.63
C GLU A 11 -18.47 -14.02 0.93
N TYR A 12 -19.59 -13.27 0.98
CA TYR A 12 -19.81 -12.03 0.25
C TYR A 12 -20.56 -11.01 1.11
N LEU A 13 -20.09 -9.76 1.16
CA LEU A 13 -20.67 -8.76 2.07
C LEU A 13 -21.76 -7.88 1.43
N LEU A 14 -21.46 -7.31 0.26
CA LEU A 14 -22.31 -6.34 -0.43
C LEU A 14 -22.55 -6.76 -1.88
N SER A 15 -23.70 -6.39 -2.44
CA SER A 15 -23.87 -6.27 -3.90
C SER A 15 -23.45 -4.87 -4.37
N PRO A 16 -23.19 -4.65 -5.68
CA PRO A 16 -22.96 -3.31 -6.22
C PRO A 16 -24.09 -2.33 -5.90
N SER A 17 -25.35 -2.78 -6.00
CA SER A 17 -26.52 -1.94 -5.70
C SER A 17 -26.57 -1.50 -4.24
N VAL A 18 -26.22 -2.38 -3.30
CA VAL A 18 -26.12 -2.00 -1.88
C VAL A 18 -24.93 -1.06 -1.66
N ALA A 19 -23.77 -1.34 -2.27
CA ALA A 19 -22.58 -0.50 -2.15
C ALA A 19 -22.84 0.94 -2.62
N ARG A 20 -23.54 1.13 -3.74
CA ARG A 20 -23.92 2.47 -4.26
C ARG A 20 -24.80 3.26 -3.30
N ARG A 21 -25.62 2.60 -2.48
CA ARG A 21 -26.51 3.26 -1.51
C ARG A 21 -25.82 3.70 -0.22
N LEU A 22 -24.54 3.35 -0.04
CA LEU A 22 -23.74 3.73 1.13
C LEU A 22 -23.17 5.15 1.03
N GLU A 23 -23.94 6.10 0.49
CA GLU A 23 -23.50 7.47 0.17
C GLU A 23 -23.05 8.26 1.40
N GLN A 24 -23.65 8.01 2.56
CA GLN A 24 -23.35 8.70 3.83
C GLN A 24 -22.33 7.93 4.68
N LEU A 25 -21.74 6.85 4.15
CA LEU A 25 -20.83 6.02 4.92
C LEU A 25 -19.48 6.70 5.09
N GLN A 26 -19.16 7.10 6.31
CA GLN A 26 -17.90 7.78 6.63
C GLN A 26 -16.76 6.86 7.08
N CYS A 27 -17.09 5.67 7.56
CA CYS A 27 -16.13 4.72 8.11
C CYS A 27 -16.65 3.31 7.89
N PHE A 28 -15.83 2.46 7.29
CA PHE A 28 -16.13 1.08 6.96
C PHE A 28 -15.05 0.16 7.53
N GLU A 29 -15.44 -0.68 8.48
CA GLU A 29 -14.54 -1.60 9.17
C GLU A 29 -15.04 -3.03 8.96
N ILE A 30 -14.12 -3.91 8.55
CA ILE A 30 -14.39 -5.34 8.35
C ILE A 30 -13.30 -6.12 9.07
N GLU A 31 -13.68 -6.85 10.10
CA GLU A 31 -12.76 -7.52 11.02
C GLU A 31 -13.13 -9.00 11.23
N ASP A 32 -12.13 -9.86 11.32
CA ASP A 32 -12.27 -11.27 11.76
C ASP A 32 -13.33 -12.08 10.97
N CYS A 33 -13.45 -11.82 9.67
CA CYS A 33 -14.43 -12.47 8.81
C CYS A 33 -13.82 -13.69 8.09
N MET A 34 -13.80 -14.83 8.78
CA MET A 34 -13.01 -16.01 8.39
C MET A 34 -13.34 -16.62 7.01
N CYS A 35 -14.57 -16.47 6.51
CA CYS A 35 -14.98 -17.01 5.21
C CYS A 35 -15.18 -15.94 4.14
N LEU A 36 -14.97 -14.66 4.45
CA LEU A 36 -15.24 -13.58 3.51
C LEU A 36 -14.19 -13.59 2.41
N ARG A 37 -14.64 -13.79 1.17
CA ARG A 37 -13.78 -13.90 -0.01
C ARG A 37 -13.77 -12.62 -0.83
N GLU A 38 -14.91 -11.94 -0.88
CA GLU A 38 -15.09 -10.74 -1.67
C GLU A 38 -16.05 -9.76 -0.98
N ILE A 39 -15.65 -8.49 -0.90
CA ILE A 39 -16.43 -7.47 -0.19
C ILE A 39 -17.65 -7.04 -1.02
N ILE A 40 -17.47 -6.79 -2.31
CA ILE A 40 -18.53 -6.44 -3.26
C ILE A 40 -18.62 -7.55 -4.30
N PHE A 41 -19.64 -8.40 -4.22
CA PHE A 41 -19.82 -9.55 -5.10
C PHE A 41 -20.67 -9.22 -6.32
N THR A 42 -20.15 -9.51 -7.51
CA THR A 42 -20.69 -8.99 -8.78
C THR A 42 -21.39 -10.02 -9.66
N LYS A 43 -21.44 -11.31 -9.29
CA LYS A 43 -21.99 -12.38 -10.14
C LYS A 43 -23.52 -12.49 -10.17
N GLU A 44 -24.25 -11.67 -9.42
CA GLU A 44 -25.72 -11.73 -9.35
C GLU A 44 -26.46 -10.79 -10.31
N ILE A 45 -25.79 -10.05 -11.20
CA ILE A 45 -26.46 -9.12 -12.12
C ILE A 45 -26.69 -9.79 -13.48
N VAL A 46 -27.91 -10.28 -13.70
CA VAL A 46 -28.46 -10.71 -15.01
C VAL A 46 -29.37 -9.62 -15.62
N GLU A 47 -29.41 -8.41 -15.04
CA GLU A 47 -30.28 -7.34 -15.51
C GLU A 47 -29.49 -6.28 -16.28
N GLU A 48 -29.75 -6.23 -17.58
CA GLU A 48 -29.10 -5.43 -18.62
C GLU A 48 -29.32 -3.90 -18.52
N GLU A 49 -29.65 -3.32 -17.35
CA GLU A 49 -30.13 -1.92 -17.30
C GLU A 49 -29.31 -0.91 -16.49
N GLU A 50 -28.29 -1.30 -15.71
CA GLU A 50 -27.45 -0.32 -15.00
C GLU A 50 -26.05 -0.20 -15.61
N ARG A 51 -25.91 0.73 -16.57
CA ARG A 51 -24.63 1.24 -17.15
C ARG A 51 -23.80 2.05 -16.15
N GLU A 52 -23.87 1.77 -14.86
CA GLU A 52 -22.99 2.40 -13.89
C GLU A 52 -21.82 1.48 -13.60
N ASP A 53 -20.79 1.62 -14.41
CA ASP A 53 -19.48 1.03 -14.17
C ASP A 53 -18.82 1.58 -12.88
N VAL A 54 -19.45 2.52 -12.17
CA VAL A 54 -18.89 3.19 -10.99
C VAL A 54 -19.58 2.73 -9.70
N ILE A 55 -18.77 2.42 -8.69
CA ILE A 55 -19.18 2.26 -7.30
C ILE A 55 -18.45 3.32 -6.49
N CYS A 56 -19.17 4.37 -6.10
CA CYS A 56 -18.60 5.50 -5.38
C CYS A 56 -18.99 5.46 -3.90
N PHE A 57 -18.01 5.68 -3.03
CA PHE A 57 -18.21 5.90 -1.60
C PHE A 57 -17.88 7.38 -1.28
N PRO A 58 -18.81 8.32 -1.54
CA PRO A 58 -18.49 9.74 -1.64
C PRO A 58 -18.09 10.39 -0.31
N GLN A 59 -18.50 9.82 0.83
CA GLN A 59 -18.23 10.35 2.17
C GLN A 59 -17.24 9.50 2.98
N LEU A 60 -16.70 8.41 2.41
CA LEU A 60 -15.87 7.46 3.16
C LEU A 60 -14.51 8.08 3.46
N ASN A 61 -14.22 8.29 4.74
CA ASN A 61 -12.97 8.87 5.23
C ASN A 61 -11.98 7.80 5.71
N SER A 62 -12.47 6.64 6.17
CA SER A 62 -11.64 5.56 6.68
C SER A 62 -12.15 4.17 6.28
N LEU A 63 -11.24 3.33 5.78
CA LEU A 63 -11.47 1.93 5.46
C LEU A 63 -10.48 1.05 6.23
N HIS A 64 -11.00 0.10 7.00
CA HIS A 64 -10.21 -0.87 7.76
C HIS A 64 -10.63 -2.30 7.36
N ILE A 65 -9.67 -3.12 6.99
CA ILE A 65 -9.87 -4.52 6.59
C ILE A 65 -8.85 -5.36 7.35
N LYS A 66 -9.30 -6.21 8.29
CA LYS A 66 -8.38 -6.97 9.15
C LYS A 66 -8.85 -8.38 9.44
N GLY A 67 -7.91 -9.32 9.48
CA GLY A 67 -8.19 -10.69 9.91
C GLY A 67 -9.17 -11.38 8.96
N ILE A 68 -8.94 -11.24 7.66
CA ILE A 68 -9.79 -11.81 6.61
C ILE A 68 -8.97 -12.83 5.80
N PRO A 69 -8.81 -14.05 6.33
CA PRO A 69 -7.89 -15.05 5.76
C PRO A 69 -8.28 -15.50 4.34
N ASP A 70 -9.57 -15.44 4.02
CA ASP A 70 -10.10 -15.89 2.73
C ASP A 70 -10.25 -14.78 1.69
N LEU A 71 -9.91 -13.53 2.03
CA LEU A 71 -10.09 -12.38 1.15
C LEU A 71 -9.20 -12.46 -0.09
N ILE A 72 -9.85 -12.40 -1.25
CA ILE A 72 -9.18 -12.40 -2.56
C ILE A 72 -9.47 -11.15 -3.37
N PHE A 73 -10.63 -10.50 -3.17
CA PHE A 73 -11.02 -9.29 -3.91
C PHE A 73 -11.75 -8.29 -3.01
N PHE A 74 -11.54 -6.99 -3.23
CA PHE A 74 -12.54 -6.02 -2.77
C PHE A 74 -13.76 -6.07 -3.68
N CYS A 75 -13.53 -6.11 -4.99
CA CYS A 75 -14.54 -6.27 -6.03
C CYS A 75 -13.87 -6.93 -7.25
N SER A 76 -14.34 -8.09 -7.67
CA SER A 76 -13.81 -8.83 -8.82
C SER A 76 -14.40 -8.37 -10.15
N GLY A 77 -15.56 -7.70 -10.12
CA GLY A 77 -16.13 -7.08 -11.30
C GLY A 77 -15.31 -5.88 -11.80
N ASN A 78 -15.44 -5.59 -13.09
CA ASN A 78 -14.72 -4.51 -13.79
C ASN A 78 -15.31 -3.11 -13.49
N PHE A 79 -15.61 -2.83 -12.22
CA PHE A 79 -16.11 -1.55 -11.74
C PHE A 79 -14.97 -0.57 -11.44
N ASN A 80 -15.20 0.70 -11.68
CA ASN A 80 -14.42 1.82 -11.19
C ASN A 80 -14.86 2.07 -9.74
N ILE A 81 -13.98 1.77 -8.78
CA ILE A 81 -14.28 2.01 -7.36
C ILE A 81 -13.67 3.34 -6.96
N GLU A 82 -14.50 4.25 -6.49
CA GLU A 82 -14.09 5.60 -6.16
C GLU A 82 -14.23 5.87 -4.66
N PHE A 83 -13.15 6.38 -4.07
CA PHE A 83 -13.09 6.83 -2.70
C PHE A 83 -12.61 8.30 -2.62
N PRO A 84 -13.45 9.28 -3.00
CA PRO A 84 -13.01 10.67 -3.19
C PRO A 84 -12.44 11.32 -1.93
N LEU A 85 -12.94 10.94 -0.75
CA LEU A 85 -12.58 11.53 0.54
C LEU A 85 -11.80 10.58 1.47
N LEU A 86 -11.38 9.40 0.99
CA LEU A 86 -10.70 8.43 1.84
C LEU A 86 -9.34 8.95 2.26
N LYS A 87 -9.18 9.19 3.56
CA LYS A 87 -7.93 9.69 4.17
C LYS A 87 -7.09 8.58 4.78
N LYS A 88 -7.74 7.58 5.39
CA LYS A 88 -7.06 6.48 6.09
C LYS A 88 -7.44 5.13 5.51
N LEU A 89 -6.46 4.37 5.07
CA LEU A 89 -6.60 2.98 4.66
C LEU A 89 -5.72 2.07 5.52
N GLU A 90 -6.33 1.07 6.13
CA GLU A 90 -5.64 0.07 6.96
C GLU A 90 -6.03 -1.33 6.50
N ILE A 91 -5.03 -2.14 6.16
CA ILE A 91 -5.21 -3.54 5.77
C ILE A 91 -4.23 -4.41 6.55
N ALA A 92 -4.76 -5.39 7.26
CA ALA A 92 -3.98 -6.27 8.12
C ALA A 92 -4.43 -7.73 7.99
N ASP A 93 -3.49 -8.67 8.07
CA ASP A 93 -3.81 -10.10 8.20
C ASP A 93 -4.83 -10.59 7.14
N CYS A 94 -4.48 -10.40 5.87
CA CYS A 94 -5.24 -10.86 4.70
C CYS A 94 -4.35 -11.74 3.81
N PRO A 95 -3.97 -12.93 4.28
CA PRO A 95 -2.92 -13.76 3.67
C PRO A 95 -3.21 -14.23 2.25
N LYS A 96 -4.45 -14.29 1.77
CA LYS A 96 -4.73 -14.72 0.38
C LYS A 96 -4.55 -13.62 -0.68
N LEU A 97 -4.43 -12.36 -0.27
CA LEU A 97 -4.12 -11.26 -1.18
C LEU A 97 -2.71 -11.43 -1.76
N LYS A 98 -2.59 -11.27 -3.08
CA LYS A 98 -1.31 -11.38 -3.80
C LYS A 98 -0.81 -10.05 -4.33
N GLU A 99 -1.74 -9.17 -4.66
CA GLU A 99 -1.48 -7.85 -5.20
C GLU A 99 -2.48 -6.88 -4.56
N PHE A 100 -2.05 -5.64 -4.32
CA PHE A 100 -2.94 -4.62 -3.77
C PHE A 100 -3.70 -3.89 -4.88
N ILE A 101 -2.99 -3.42 -5.92
CA ILE A 101 -3.59 -2.93 -7.17
C ILE A 101 -2.95 -3.64 -8.36
N SER A 102 -3.76 -4.14 -9.29
CA SER A 102 -3.30 -4.83 -10.51
C SER A 102 -4.16 -4.49 -11.72
N LYS A 103 -3.62 -4.74 -12.91
CA LYS A 103 -4.37 -4.63 -14.15
C LYS A 103 -5.28 -5.85 -14.36
N SER A 104 -6.52 -5.60 -14.75
CA SER A 104 -7.54 -6.63 -15.06
C SER A 104 -7.14 -7.63 -16.17
N SER A 105 -6.17 -7.29 -17.02
CA SER A 105 -5.78 -8.09 -18.20
C SER A 105 -4.55 -9.00 -18.00
N SER A 106 -3.98 -9.10 -16.80
CA SER A 106 -2.85 -10.02 -16.55
C SER A 106 -3.35 -11.42 -16.17
N GLU A 107 -2.63 -12.46 -16.62
CA GLU A 107 -2.84 -13.85 -16.14
C GLU A 107 -2.64 -13.98 -14.60
N SER A 108 -2.06 -12.95 -13.97
CA SER A 108 -1.83 -12.85 -12.52
C SER A 108 -2.96 -12.18 -11.71
N SER A 109 -4.03 -11.69 -12.34
CA SER A 109 -5.17 -10.99 -11.70
C SER A 109 -5.96 -11.83 -10.68
N MET A 110 -5.55 -13.09 -10.44
CA MET A 110 -6.12 -13.94 -9.42
C MET A 110 -5.66 -13.49 -8.02
N HIS A 111 -6.53 -12.72 -7.36
CA HIS A 111 -6.49 -12.29 -5.96
C HIS A 111 -5.83 -10.93 -5.71
N THR A 112 -6.25 -9.94 -6.48
CA THR A 112 -5.89 -8.53 -6.28
C THR A 112 -6.99 -7.81 -5.51
N LEU A 113 -6.63 -7.00 -4.52
CA LEU A 113 -7.63 -6.24 -3.76
C LEU A 113 -8.42 -5.27 -4.66
N PHE A 114 -7.73 -4.42 -5.42
CA PHE A 114 -8.33 -3.44 -6.33
C PHE A 114 -7.80 -3.59 -7.77
N ASN A 115 -8.64 -3.29 -8.76
CA ASN A 115 -8.18 -3.16 -10.15
C ASN A 115 -7.49 -1.79 -10.38
N GLU A 116 -6.95 -1.58 -11.58
CA GLU A 116 -6.26 -0.35 -11.99
C GLU A 116 -7.15 0.89 -12.07
N LYS A 117 -8.47 0.72 -11.98
CA LYS A 117 -9.48 1.79 -12.07
C LYS A 117 -9.86 2.36 -10.70
N VAL A 118 -9.30 1.84 -9.60
CA VAL A 118 -9.56 2.39 -8.27
C VAL A 118 -9.02 3.82 -8.15
N ALA A 119 -9.83 4.72 -7.58
CA ALA A 119 -9.45 6.10 -7.34
C ALA A 119 -9.46 6.43 -5.84
N VAL A 120 -8.29 6.80 -5.31
CA VAL A 120 -8.07 7.20 -3.90
C VAL A 120 -7.36 8.56 -3.79
N PRO A 121 -7.92 9.63 -4.40
CA PRO A 121 -7.18 10.89 -4.62
C PRO A 121 -6.81 11.63 -3.33
N SER A 122 -7.50 11.38 -2.21
CA SER A 122 -7.33 12.10 -0.93
C SER A 122 -6.61 11.28 0.15
N LEU A 123 -5.97 10.16 -0.22
CA LEU A 123 -5.37 9.26 0.75
C LEU A 123 -4.15 9.90 1.42
N GLU A 124 -4.20 10.02 2.75
CA GLU A 124 -3.17 10.66 3.58
C GLU A 124 -2.36 9.62 4.37
N THR A 125 -3.02 8.59 4.92
CA THR A 125 -2.38 7.54 5.73
C THR A 125 -2.72 6.16 5.16
N MET A 126 -1.68 5.37 4.88
CA MET A 126 -1.80 3.99 4.47
C MET A 126 -1.01 3.08 5.42
N THR A 127 -1.68 2.07 5.98
CA THR A 127 -1.06 1.03 6.81
C THR A 127 -1.34 -0.34 6.24
N ILE A 128 -0.29 -1.09 5.95
CA ILE A 128 -0.34 -2.44 5.40
C ILE A 128 0.44 -3.35 6.34
N SER A 129 -0.18 -4.41 6.85
CA SER A 129 0.51 -5.35 7.73
C SER A 129 0.12 -6.79 7.52
N GLU A 130 1.06 -7.72 7.76
CA GLU A 130 0.78 -9.16 7.79
C GLU A 130 0.13 -9.68 6.49
N LEU A 131 0.52 -9.10 5.35
CA LEU A 131 0.09 -9.56 4.03
C LEU A 131 1.09 -10.57 3.45
N SER A 132 1.01 -11.81 3.93
CA SER A 132 2.03 -12.85 3.71
C SER A 132 2.25 -13.25 2.24
N ASN A 133 1.29 -13.01 1.34
CA ASN A 133 1.41 -13.35 -0.07
C ASN A 133 1.50 -12.15 -1.03
N VAL A 134 1.56 -10.92 -0.51
CA VAL A 134 1.65 -9.72 -1.36
C VAL A 134 3.08 -9.51 -1.85
N LYS A 135 3.25 -9.50 -3.18
CA LYS A 135 4.56 -9.28 -3.83
C LYS A 135 4.83 -7.81 -4.16
N MET A 136 3.76 -7.05 -4.42
CA MET A 136 3.80 -5.65 -4.81
C MET A 136 2.57 -4.92 -4.25
N ILE A 137 2.79 -3.71 -3.74
CA ILE A 137 1.70 -2.84 -3.25
C ILE A 137 1.24 -1.89 -4.37
N PHE A 138 2.18 -1.25 -5.06
CA PHE A 138 1.88 -0.33 -6.15
C PHE A 138 2.36 -0.88 -7.50
N HIS A 139 1.49 -0.83 -8.51
CA HIS A 139 1.81 -1.31 -9.86
C HIS A 139 2.40 -0.20 -10.75
N THR A 140 3.31 -0.53 -11.66
CA THR A 140 4.05 0.45 -12.51
C THR A 140 3.17 1.29 -13.42
N ASP A 141 2.01 0.75 -13.77
CA ASP A 141 1.08 1.33 -14.75
C ASP A 141 0.05 2.29 -14.10
N LEU A 142 0.16 2.54 -12.78
CA LEU A 142 -0.70 3.52 -12.11
C LEU A 142 -0.33 4.95 -12.53
N PRO A 143 -1.32 5.85 -12.63
CA PRO A 143 -1.04 7.28 -12.81
C PRO A 143 -0.05 7.77 -11.73
N PRO A 144 0.99 8.53 -12.08
CA PRO A 144 2.03 8.93 -11.12
C PRO A 144 1.48 9.67 -9.89
N ASN A 145 0.39 10.42 -10.06
CA ASN A 145 -0.20 11.25 -9.02
C ASN A 145 -1.28 10.53 -8.19
N SER A 146 -1.44 9.21 -8.35
CA SER A 146 -2.49 8.43 -7.65
C SER A 146 -2.42 8.53 -6.13
N PHE A 147 -1.23 8.80 -5.58
CA PHE A 147 -0.95 8.90 -4.14
C PHE A 147 -0.28 10.22 -3.75
N GLN A 148 -0.52 11.31 -4.50
CA GLN A 148 0.16 12.60 -4.31
C GLN A 148 -0.08 13.26 -2.94
N HIS A 149 -1.15 12.88 -2.22
CA HIS A 149 -1.47 13.39 -0.89
C HIS A 149 -1.01 12.48 0.25
N LEU A 150 -0.34 11.36 -0.05
CA LEU A 150 0.10 10.41 0.96
C LEU A 150 1.17 11.06 1.85
N ARG A 151 0.90 11.12 3.15
CA ARG A 151 1.76 11.69 4.20
C ARG A 151 2.41 10.60 5.04
N GLU A 152 1.69 9.52 5.29
CA GLU A 152 2.14 8.44 6.15
C GLU A 152 1.98 7.09 5.46
N LEU A 153 3.07 6.33 5.36
CA LEU A 153 3.05 4.95 4.89
C LEU A 153 3.77 4.04 5.89
N SER A 154 3.02 3.09 6.43
CA SER A 154 3.58 2.02 7.25
C SER A 154 3.32 0.66 6.62
N VAL A 155 4.39 -0.10 6.37
CA VAL A 155 4.33 -1.47 5.87
C VAL A 155 5.08 -2.38 6.83
N SER A 156 4.43 -3.43 7.33
CA SER A 156 5.10 -4.35 8.25
C SER A 156 4.71 -5.81 8.11
N ARG A 157 5.65 -6.73 8.37
CA ARG A 157 5.40 -8.19 8.35
C ARG A 157 4.87 -8.70 6.99
N CYS A 158 5.34 -8.10 5.88
CA CYS A 158 5.04 -8.55 4.52
C CYS A 158 6.25 -9.31 3.95
N GLU A 159 6.33 -10.61 4.24
CA GLU A 159 7.57 -11.40 4.10
C GLU A 159 8.03 -11.65 2.66
N ILE A 160 7.12 -11.63 1.68
CA ILE A 160 7.47 -11.85 0.25
C ILE A 160 7.37 -10.59 -0.61
N LEU A 161 7.10 -9.44 0.02
CA LEU A 161 7.02 -8.15 -0.65
C LEU A 161 8.39 -7.80 -1.23
N LYS A 162 8.50 -7.66 -2.56
CA LYS A 162 9.80 -7.46 -3.23
C LYS A 162 10.23 -6.00 -3.30
N ASN A 163 9.25 -5.13 -3.54
CA ASN A 163 9.44 -3.69 -3.64
C ASN A 163 8.24 -2.95 -3.05
N LEU A 164 8.46 -1.69 -2.69
CA LEU A 164 7.39 -0.83 -2.21
C LEU A 164 6.80 -0.05 -3.37
N PHE A 165 7.61 0.77 -4.05
CA PHE A 165 7.13 1.69 -5.09
C PHE A 165 7.78 1.45 -6.45
N PRO A 166 7.04 1.57 -7.55
CA PRO A 166 7.60 1.93 -8.84
C PRO A 166 8.26 3.32 -8.80
N ALA A 167 9.34 3.51 -9.56
CA ALA A 167 9.99 4.82 -9.70
C ALA A 167 9.04 5.94 -10.20
N SER A 168 8.02 5.59 -10.99
CA SER A 168 6.99 6.53 -11.48
C SER A 168 6.17 7.15 -10.34
N ILE A 169 5.86 6.36 -9.30
CA ILE A 169 5.08 6.81 -8.14
C ILE A 169 6.01 7.49 -7.12
N ALA A 170 7.18 6.89 -6.85
CA ALA A 170 8.11 7.40 -5.84
C ALA A 170 8.47 8.89 -6.05
N LYS A 171 8.60 9.33 -7.30
CA LYS A 171 8.89 10.73 -7.66
C LYS A 171 7.79 11.74 -7.31
N HIS A 172 6.57 11.28 -7.10
CA HIS A 172 5.39 12.12 -6.89
C HIS A 172 4.88 12.08 -5.44
N LEU A 173 5.58 11.38 -4.54
CA LEU A 173 5.28 11.33 -3.10
C LEU A 173 5.83 12.56 -2.36
N LEU A 174 5.54 13.76 -2.88
CA LEU A 174 6.07 15.03 -2.39
C LEU A 174 5.49 15.46 -1.03
N GLN A 175 4.38 14.83 -0.61
CA GLN A 175 3.73 15.09 0.66
C GLN A 175 4.11 14.08 1.76
N LEU A 176 4.91 13.05 1.43
CA LEU A 176 5.28 12.01 2.38
C LEU A 176 6.12 12.62 3.52
N GLU A 177 5.69 12.35 4.75
CA GLU A 177 6.27 12.84 6.01
C GLU A 177 6.88 11.70 6.81
N ASP A 178 6.19 10.56 6.86
CA ASP A 178 6.60 9.38 7.60
C ASP A 178 6.56 8.12 6.73
N LEU A 179 7.70 7.44 6.64
CA LEU A 179 7.84 6.15 5.96
C LEU A 179 8.40 5.11 6.93
N SER A 180 7.65 4.04 7.18
CA SER A 180 8.07 2.93 8.05
C SER A 180 7.92 1.60 7.31
N ILE A 181 9.02 0.85 7.20
CA ILE A 181 9.09 -0.47 6.57
C ILE A 181 9.77 -1.42 7.56
N ARG A 182 9.04 -2.42 8.05
CA ARG A 182 9.50 -3.28 9.15
C ARG A 182 9.21 -4.76 8.91
N TYR A 183 10.20 -5.64 9.11
CA TYR A 183 9.98 -7.09 9.00
C TYR A 183 9.42 -7.52 7.62
N CYS A 184 9.94 -6.96 6.52
CA CYS A 184 9.47 -7.28 5.16
C CYS A 184 10.60 -7.92 4.32
N GLY A 185 10.23 -8.68 3.28
CA GLY A 185 11.16 -9.30 2.33
C GLY A 185 11.65 -8.39 1.21
N VAL A 186 11.62 -7.08 1.42
CA VAL A 186 11.90 -6.07 0.39
C VAL A 186 13.35 -6.18 -0.06
N GLU A 187 13.55 -6.38 -1.37
CA GLU A 187 14.88 -6.42 -2.00
C GLU A 187 15.35 -5.03 -2.44
N GLU A 188 14.41 -4.20 -2.92
CA GLU A 188 14.63 -2.82 -3.32
C GLU A 188 13.44 -1.96 -2.89
N ILE A 189 13.66 -0.79 -2.31
CA ILE A 189 12.54 0.07 -1.86
C ILE A 189 11.76 0.60 -3.07
N VAL A 190 12.50 1.04 -4.09
CA VAL A 190 11.96 1.54 -5.36
C VAL A 190 12.38 0.60 -6.48
N SER A 191 11.42 0.11 -7.26
CA SER A 191 11.65 -0.72 -8.43
C SER A 191 11.82 0.12 -9.70
N GLU A 192 12.53 -0.45 -10.68
CA GLU A 192 12.62 0.10 -12.03
C GLU A 192 11.23 0.21 -12.67
N GLY A 193 10.99 1.34 -13.35
CA GLY A 193 9.80 1.56 -14.18
C GLY A 193 10.14 1.36 -15.64
N LYS A 194 9.13 1.06 -16.47
CA LYS A 194 9.32 0.98 -17.93
C LYS A 194 9.85 2.31 -18.47
N GLY A 195 10.93 2.27 -19.25
CA GLY A 195 11.44 3.43 -20.00
C GLY A 195 12.38 4.36 -19.23
N VAL A 196 13.08 3.87 -18.20
CA VAL A 196 13.93 4.70 -17.31
C VAL A 196 15.40 4.24 -17.28
N GLU A 197 15.81 3.40 -18.24
CA GLU A 197 17.06 2.64 -18.16
C GLU A 197 18.35 3.46 -18.39
N ASP A 198 18.28 4.69 -18.94
CA ASP A 198 19.46 5.44 -19.39
C ASP A 198 19.75 6.79 -18.71
N GLN A 199 18.95 7.22 -17.71
CA GLN A 199 19.18 8.52 -17.03
C GLN A 199 19.29 8.40 -15.51
N PRO A 200 20.25 9.11 -14.87
CA PRO A 200 20.31 9.21 -13.42
C PRO A 200 18.99 9.75 -12.85
N LEU A 201 18.39 9.02 -11.92
CA LEU A 201 17.16 9.45 -11.28
C LEU A 201 17.42 10.24 -10.01
N ARG A 202 16.73 11.38 -9.87
CA ARG A 202 16.66 12.09 -8.60
C ARG A 202 15.34 11.78 -7.91
N PHE A 203 15.42 11.18 -6.72
CA PHE A 203 14.31 11.00 -5.81
C PHE A 203 14.40 12.06 -4.72
N GLU A 204 13.37 12.89 -4.61
CA GLU A 204 13.31 13.95 -3.62
C GLU A 204 12.07 13.76 -2.76
N PHE A 205 12.29 13.64 -1.46
CA PHE A 205 11.25 13.46 -0.46
C PHE A 205 11.26 14.68 0.46
N PRO A 206 10.72 15.81 0.00
CA PRO A 206 10.98 17.13 0.58
C PRO A 206 10.42 17.29 2.00
N LYS A 207 9.46 16.45 2.39
CA LYS A 207 8.78 16.52 3.69
C LYS A 207 9.07 15.35 4.63
N VAL A 208 9.79 14.32 4.17
CA VAL A 208 10.04 13.14 5.00
C VAL A 208 10.90 13.56 6.19
N SER A 209 10.32 13.40 7.38
CA SER A 209 10.91 13.78 8.65
C SER A 209 11.24 12.56 9.51
N SER A 210 10.50 11.46 9.35
CA SER A 210 10.80 10.17 9.94
C SER A 210 10.91 9.07 8.87
N LEU A 211 12.04 8.38 8.86
CA LEU A 211 12.28 7.19 8.06
C LEU A 211 12.65 6.03 8.97
N GLU A 212 11.86 4.96 8.95
CA GLU A 212 12.15 3.72 9.66
C GLU A 212 12.25 2.56 8.67
N VAL A 213 13.42 1.93 8.61
CA VAL A 213 13.69 0.79 7.72
C VAL A 213 14.46 -0.26 8.51
N THR A 214 13.74 -1.17 9.15
CA THR A 214 14.29 -2.16 10.08
C THR A 214 13.84 -3.57 9.75
N PHE A 215 14.67 -4.55 10.05
CA PHE A 215 14.45 -5.97 9.86
C PHE A 215 14.10 -6.35 8.40
N LEU A 216 14.80 -5.73 7.43
CA LEU A 216 14.65 -6.04 6.00
C LEU A 216 15.76 -6.97 5.53
N LYS A 217 15.54 -8.28 5.71
CA LYS A 217 16.59 -9.31 5.54
C LYS A 217 17.16 -9.39 4.11
N GLU A 218 16.35 -9.06 3.11
CA GLU A 218 16.70 -9.21 1.69
C GLU A 218 17.08 -7.89 1.01
N LEU A 219 17.14 -6.77 1.76
CA LEU A 219 17.35 -5.43 1.18
C LEU A 219 18.75 -5.31 0.58
N LYS A 220 18.81 -5.01 -0.73
CA LYS A 220 20.04 -4.86 -1.50
C LYS A 220 20.36 -3.41 -1.84
N CYS A 221 19.36 -2.56 -2.06
CA CYS A 221 19.53 -1.16 -2.45
C CYS A 221 18.23 -0.37 -2.27
N PHE A 222 18.30 0.96 -2.31
CA PHE A 222 17.11 1.78 -2.45
C PHE A 222 16.50 1.68 -3.87
N TYR A 223 17.32 1.83 -4.90
CA TYR A 223 16.97 1.72 -6.32
C TYR A 223 18.16 1.14 -7.08
N LYS A 224 17.93 0.22 -8.03
CA LYS A 224 19.02 -0.46 -8.76
C LYS A 224 19.76 0.43 -9.76
N GLY A 225 19.05 1.30 -10.45
CA GLY A 225 19.64 2.20 -11.44
C GLY A 225 20.45 3.33 -10.81
N GLN A 226 21.15 4.12 -11.64
CA GLN A 226 21.88 5.29 -11.14
C GLN A 226 20.91 6.32 -10.55
N HIS A 227 21.16 6.77 -9.32
CA HIS A 227 20.23 7.67 -8.64
C HIS A 227 20.89 8.57 -7.58
N THR A 228 20.13 9.57 -7.16
CA THR A 228 20.40 10.43 -6.00
C THR A 228 19.13 10.52 -5.18
N ILE A 229 19.25 10.47 -3.86
CA ILE A 229 18.13 10.57 -2.93
C ILE A 229 18.36 11.77 -2.02
N VAL A 230 17.33 12.59 -1.84
CA VAL A 230 17.41 13.80 -1.02
C VAL A 230 16.28 13.79 0.02
N TRP A 231 16.66 13.92 1.29
CA TRP A 231 15.77 13.95 2.46
C TRP A 231 15.98 15.25 3.26
N PRO A 232 15.62 16.43 2.71
CA PRO A 232 16.05 17.71 3.28
C PRO A 232 15.48 18.00 4.68
N MET A 233 14.38 17.34 5.06
CA MET A 233 13.69 17.52 6.34
C MET A 233 13.85 16.32 7.30
N LEU A 234 14.73 15.36 6.99
CA LEU A 234 14.89 14.15 7.79
C LEU A 234 15.44 14.49 9.17
N LYS A 235 14.67 14.16 10.22
CA LYS A 235 15.01 14.36 11.63
C LYS A 235 15.17 13.05 12.38
N LYS A 236 14.52 11.99 11.90
CA LYS A 236 14.56 10.68 12.54
C LYS A 236 14.82 9.63 11.48
N LEU A 237 15.97 8.96 11.60
CA LEU A 237 16.27 7.76 10.82
C LEU A 237 16.43 6.59 11.78
N THR A 238 15.59 5.57 11.66
CA THR A 238 15.71 4.31 12.41
C THR A 238 15.99 3.18 11.43
N THR A 239 17.17 2.56 11.50
CA THR A 239 17.52 1.50 10.54
C THR A 239 18.49 0.47 11.11
N ASP A 240 18.46 -0.73 10.55
CA ASP A 240 19.50 -1.74 10.83
C ASP A 240 20.82 -1.28 10.20
N TYR A 241 21.94 -1.71 10.80
CA TYR A 241 23.27 -1.38 10.26
C TYR A 241 23.43 -1.78 8.78
N SER A 242 22.88 -2.94 8.38
CA SER A 242 22.92 -3.43 7.00
C SER A 242 22.09 -2.59 6.03
N ALA A 243 20.99 -2.01 6.49
CA ALA A 243 20.09 -1.20 5.67
C ALA A 243 20.55 0.26 5.54
N LEU A 244 21.27 0.80 6.54
CA LEU A 244 21.80 2.16 6.51
C LEU A 244 22.60 2.45 5.23
N LEU A 245 23.56 1.57 4.91
CA LEU A 245 24.44 1.74 3.73
C LEU A 245 23.65 1.78 2.42
N MET A 246 22.52 1.09 2.37
CA MET A 246 21.70 0.93 1.16
C MET A 246 20.76 2.12 0.92
N ILE A 247 20.48 2.91 1.96
CA ILE A 247 19.47 3.98 1.93
C ILE A 247 20.09 5.36 1.83
N VAL A 248 21.16 5.63 2.58
CA VAL A 248 21.59 7.01 2.82
C VAL A 248 22.82 7.45 2.03
N GLY A 249 23.43 6.59 1.20
CA GLY A 249 24.56 6.98 0.33
C GLY A 249 25.61 7.81 1.07
N LEU A 250 26.39 7.12 1.91
CA LEU A 250 27.19 7.55 3.08
C LEU A 250 28.01 8.87 3.13
N GLU A 251 27.75 9.93 2.35
CA GLU A 251 28.65 11.09 2.40
C GLU A 251 28.46 12.01 3.62
N ASP A 252 27.31 12.06 4.32
CA ASP A 252 27.07 13.11 5.35
C ASP A 252 26.38 12.72 6.68
N VAL A 253 26.18 11.44 7.03
CA VAL A 253 25.39 11.08 8.23
C VAL A 253 26.23 10.96 9.52
N ARG A 254 25.94 11.79 10.53
CA ARG A 254 26.46 11.63 11.91
C ARG A 254 25.65 10.56 12.65
N ILE A 255 26.26 9.42 12.97
CA ILE A 255 25.60 8.26 13.56
C ILE A 255 25.66 8.31 15.10
N GLN A 256 24.53 8.12 15.79
CA GLN A 256 24.48 7.80 17.22
C GLN A 256 23.90 6.39 17.43
N GLU A 257 24.59 5.53 18.19
CA GLU A 257 24.19 4.14 18.42
C GLU A 257 23.30 4.00 19.67
N ARG A 258 22.19 3.24 19.58
CA ARG A 258 21.45 2.72 20.75
C ARG A 258 21.35 1.21 20.67
N LYS A 259 21.79 0.50 21.71
CA LYS A 259 21.62 -0.97 21.83
C LYS A 259 20.23 -1.28 22.40
N GLY A 260 19.37 -1.92 21.63
CA GLY A 260 18.10 -2.50 22.11
C GLY A 260 18.02 -3.99 21.79
N ASN A 261 17.75 -4.82 22.81
CA ASN A 261 17.36 -6.24 22.72
C ASN A 261 18.06 -7.15 21.68
N GLY A 262 19.39 -7.07 21.59
CA GLY A 262 20.20 -8.06 20.86
C GLY A 262 20.41 -7.77 19.37
N GLU A 263 19.68 -6.82 18.78
CA GLU A 263 19.86 -6.38 17.39
C GLU A 263 20.26 -4.88 17.37
N LYS A 264 21.26 -4.53 16.55
CA LYS A 264 21.79 -3.16 16.49
C LYS A 264 20.93 -2.32 15.57
N VAL A 265 20.07 -1.47 16.15
CA VAL A 265 19.31 -0.44 15.44
C VAL A 265 20.00 0.91 15.63
N LEU A 266 20.20 1.63 14.54
CA LEU A 266 20.73 3.00 14.54
C LEU A 266 19.59 3.98 14.56
N VAL A 267 19.65 4.96 15.46
CA VAL A 267 18.73 6.11 15.48
C VAL A 267 19.57 7.36 15.24
N VAL A 268 19.35 8.02 14.11
CA VAL A 268 19.90 9.37 13.86
C VAL A 268 18.79 10.36 14.18
N GLU A 269 19.00 11.17 15.23
CA GLU A 269 18.18 12.32 15.63
C GLU A 269 18.77 13.63 15.06
#